data_AF-A0AAD3D429-F1
#
_entry.id   AF-A0AAD3D429-F1
#
_cell.length_a   1.000
_cell.length_b   1.000
_cell.length_c   1.000
_cell.angle_alpha   90.00
_cell.angle_beta   90.00
_cell.angle_gamma   90.00
#
_symmetry.space_group_name_H-M   'P 1'
#
loop_
_entity.id
_entity.type
_entity.pdbx_description
1 polymer ?
#
loop_
_entity_poly.entity_id
_entity_poly.type
_entity_poly.pdbx_seq_one_letter_code
_entity_poly.pdbx_strand_id
1 'polypeptide(L)'
;MALRMVIDKATGFAAKFYQRGVASQLTQTGLRYEDIVNENEREVEEALALADPDVVTGRTRRLKRAIDLNFKRKNMLDYAPDVDQETFKLEFYDDVMKIKARDQEYALLNAHNK
;
A
#
# COMPACT_ATOMS: atom_id res chain seq x y z
N MET A 1 3.61 -32.35 -4.92
CA MET A 1 3.62 -31.49 -6.13
C MET A 1 2.21 -31.08 -6.55
N ALA A 2 1.30 -32.02 -6.88
CA ALA A 2 -0.06 -31.70 -7.34
C ALA A 2 -0.92 -30.95 -6.30
N LEU A 3 -0.89 -31.35 -5.03
CA LEU A 3 -1.63 -30.68 -3.95
C LEU A 3 -1.20 -29.21 -3.77
N ARG A 4 0.12 -28.96 -3.83
CA ARG A 4 0.69 -27.61 -3.76
C ARG A 4 0.24 -26.75 -4.93
N MET A 5 0.28 -27.27 -6.17
CA MET A 5 -0.23 -26.54 -7.34
C MET A 5 -1.73 -26.23 -7.26
N VAL A 6 -2.54 -27.13 -6.72
CA VAL A 6 -3.99 -26.88 -6.57
C VAL A 6 -4.23 -25.80 -5.52
N ILE A 7 -3.51 -25.86 -4.39
CA ILE A 7 -3.55 -24.81 -3.36
C ILE A 7 -3.09 -23.48 -3.95
N ASP A 8 -1.96 -23.43 -4.65
CA ASP A 8 -1.42 -22.22 -5.26
C ASP A 8 -2.38 -21.60 -6.30
N LYS A 9 -3.09 -22.43 -7.06
CA LYS A 9 -4.13 -21.95 -8.00
C LYS A 9 -5.35 -21.40 -7.27
N ALA A 10 -5.81 -22.08 -6.22
CA ALA A 10 -6.95 -21.64 -5.42
C ALA A 10 -6.66 -20.32 -4.69
N THR A 11 -5.48 -20.21 -4.07
CA THR A 11 -5.03 -18.98 -3.40
C THR A 11 -4.83 -17.85 -4.41
N GLY A 12 -4.27 -18.13 -5.58
CA GLY A 12 -4.13 -17.14 -6.66
C GLY A 12 -5.48 -16.60 -7.16
N PHE A 13 -6.50 -17.46 -7.25
CA PHE A 13 -7.86 -17.03 -7.60
C PHE A 13 -8.47 -16.13 -6.51
N ALA A 14 -8.38 -16.57 -5.25
CA ALA A 14 -8.87 -15.79 -4.10
C ALA A 14 -8.17 -14.42 -4.00
N ALA A 15 -6.85 -14.39 -4.20
CA ALA A 15 -6.05 -13.16 -4.17
C ALA A 15 -6.49 -12.17 -5.27
N LYS A 16 -6.73 -12.65 -6.50
CA LYS A 16 -7.23 -11.79 -7.59
C LYS A 16 -8.61 -11.23 -7.29
N PHE A 17 -9.50 -12.02 -6.68
CA PHE A 17 -10.82 -11.56 -6.30
C PHE A 17 -10.74 -10.48 -5.22
N TYR A 18 -9.93 -10.71 -4.19
CA TYR A 18 -9.64 -9.73 -3.14
C TYR A 18 -9.04 -8.44 -3.73
N GLN A 19 -8.02 -8.57 -4.57
CA GLN A 19 -7.34 -7.44 -5.22
C GLN A 19 -8.33 -6.57 -6.00
N ARG A 20 -9.28 -7.18 -6.73
CA ARG A 20 -10.34 -6.44 -7.44
C ARG A 20 -11.27 -5.69 -6.49
N GLY A 21 -11.67 -6.32 -5.38
CA GLY A 21 -12.49 -5.67 -4.35
C GLY A 21 -11.79 -4.47 -3.73
N VAL A 22 -10.52 -4.63 -3.35
CA VAL A 22 -9.69 -3.54 -2.82
C VAL A 22 -9.51 -2.43 -3.86
N ALA A 23 -9.20 -2.79 -5.11
CA ALA A 23 -9.04 -1.82 -6.19
C ALA A 23 -10.30 -0.97 -6.37
N SER A 24 -11.48 -1.61 -6.41
CA SER A 24 -12.76 -0.91 -6.54
C SER A 24 -12.99 0.11 -5.43
N GLN A 25 -12.67 -0.23 -4.18
CA GLN A 25 -12.84 0.66 -3.02
C GLN A 25 -11.83 1.82 -3.05
N LEU A 26 -10.59 1.53 -3.43
CA LEU A 26 -9.53 2.52 -3.55
C LEU A 26 -9.79 3.51 -4.69
N THR A 27 -10.34 3.06 -5.82
CA THR A 27 -10.77 3.93 -6.91
C THR A 27 -11.91 4.86 -6.49
N GLN A 28 -12.86 4.38 -5.69
CA GLN A 28 -13.95 5.23 -5.16
C GLN A 28 -13.44 6.34 -4.24
N THR A 29 -12.37 6.10 -3.49
CA THR A 29 -11.78 7.10 -2.58
C THR A 29 -10.68 7.93 -3.22
N GLY A 30 -10.14 7.50 -4.36
CA GLY A 30 -8.99 8.12 -5.01
C GLY A 30 -7.66 7.87 -4.28
N LEU A 31 -7.58 6.81 -3.47
CA LEU A 31 -6.37 6.41 -2.72
C LEU A 31 -5.59 5.33 -3.45
N ARG A 32 -4.26 5.37 -3.37
CA ARG A 32 -3.41 4.24 -3.79
C ARG A 32 -3.30 3.21 -2.66
N TYR A 33 -2.89 2.00 -3.01
CA TYR A 33 -2.69 0.93 -2.04
C TYR A 33 -1.59 1.26 -1.01
N GLU A 34 -0.55 1.97 -1.45
CA GLU A 34 0.52 2.45 -0.54
C GLU A 34 0.02 3.49 0.47
N ASP A 35 -1.07 4.22 0.18
CA ASP A 35 -1.59 5.27 1.06
C ASP A 35 -2.28 4.69 2.32
N ILE A 36 -2.80 3.46 2.25
CA ILE A 36 -3.50 2.78 3.35
C ILE A 36 -2.58 1.97 4.28
N VAL A 37 -1.28 1.97 4.02
CA VAL A 37 -0.29 1.34 4.90
C VAL A 37 -0.22 2.10 6.22
N ASN A 38 -0.10 1.38 7.34
CA ASN A 38 -0.04 1.99 8.67
C ASN A 38 1.24 2.81 8.85
N GLU A 39 1.09 4.13 8.94
CA GLU A 39 2.20 5.06 9.12
C GLU A 39 2.85 5.00 10.50
N ASN A 40 2.20 4.37 11.49
CA ASN A 40 2.79 4.14 12.81
C ASN A 40 3.73 2.92 12.84
N GLU A 41 3.85 2.16 11.75
CA GLU A 41 4.94 1.18 11.62
C GLU A 41 6.25 1.94 11.44
N ARG A 42 7.24 1.66 12.29
CA ARG A 42 8.54 2.36 12.29
C ARG A 42 9.21 2.33 10.93
N GLU A 43 9.13 1.21 10.21
CA GLU A 43 9.76 1.05 8.90
C GLU A 43 9.04 1.87 7.82
N VAL A 44 7.75 2.11 7.99
CA VAL A 44 6.93 2.95 7.10
C VAL A 44 7.20 4.43 7.38
N GLU A 45 7.27 4.81 8.64
CA GLU A 45 7.65 6.17 9.07
C GLU A 45 9.05 6.53 8.53
N GLU A 46 10.02 5.63 8.70
CA GLU A 46 11.38 5.82 8.20
C GLU A 46 11.41 5.91 6.66
N ALA A 47 10.71 5.03 5.95
CA ALA A 47 10.63 5.09 4.50
C ALA A 47 10.01 6.40 4.00
N LEU A 48 8.94 6.89 4.65
CA LEU A 48 8.30 8.15 4.31
C LEU A 48 9.19 9.36 4.60
N ALA A 49 10.01 9.31 5.65
CA ALA A 49 10.98 10.36 5.96
C ALA A 49 12.13 10.44 4.93
N LEU A 50 12.46 9.32 4.28
CA LEU A 50 13.48 9.22 3.23
C LEU A 50 12.94 9.40 1.81
N ALA A 51 11.63 9.28 1.62
CA ALA A 51 10.99 9.38 0.32
C ALA A 51 11.15 10.76 -0.33
N ASP A 52 11.05 10.79 -1.66
CA ASP A 52 11.06 12.03 -2.42
C ASP A 52 9.94 12.98 -1.92
N PRO A 53 10.22 14.28 -1.70
CA PRO A 53 9.20 15.26 -1.30
C PRO A 53 7.94 15.26 -2.17
N ASP A 54 8.06 14.98 -3.48
CA ASP A 54 6.92 14.91 -4.40
C ASP A 54 6.01 13.70 -4.11
N VAL A 55 6.58 12.56 -3.72
CA VAL A 55 5.85 11.36 -3.29
C VAL A 55 5.06 11.66 -2.02
N VAL A 56 5.69 12.26 -1.01
CA VAL A 56 5.05 12.62 0.26
C VAL A 56 3.93 13.65 0.05
N THR A 57 4.19 14.65 -0.81
CA THR A 57 3.20 15.67 -1.17
C THR A 57 2.02 15.05 -1.92
N GLY A 58 2.30 14.14 -2.86
CA GLY A 58 1.31 13.37 -3.60
C GLY A 58 0.41 12.55 -2.68
N ARG A 59 1.01 11.75 -1.78
CA ARG A 59 0.31 10.98 -0.74
C ARG A 59 -0.59 11.88 0.11
N THR A 60 -0.04 12.99 0.61
CA THR A 60 -0.79 13.95 1.44
C THR A 60 -2.01 14.53 0.70
N ARG A 61 -1.88 14.86 -0.58
CA ARG A 61 -2.99 15.37 -1.40
C ARG A 61 -4.08 14.31 -1.59
N ARG A 62 -3.69 13.05 -1.86
CA ARG A 62 -4.64 11.92 -2.00
C ARG A 62 -5.39 11.66 -0.69
N LEU A 63 -4.69 11.61 0.44
CA LEU A 63 -5.29 11.43 1.77
C LEU A 63 -6.27 12.56 2.11
N LYS A 64 -5.87 13.82 1.93
CA LYS A 64 -6.77 14.98 2.17
C LYS A 64 -8.03 14.90 1.30
N ARG A 65 -7.88 14.56 0.03
CA ARG A 65 -9.01 14.38 -0.89
C ARG A 65 -9.93 13.25 -0.44
N ALA A 66 -9.39 12.09 -0.05
CA ALA A 66 -10.18 10.97 0.42
C ALA A 66 -10.96 11.30 1.70
N ILE A 67 -10.33 12.02 2.64
CA ILE A 67 -10.99 12.51 3.86
C ILE A 67 -12.14 13.46 3.51
N ASP A 68 -11.91 14.40 2.60
CA ASP A 68 -12.93 15.36 2.13
C ASP A 68 -14.10 14.66 1.44
N LEU A 69 -13.82 13.72 0.53
CA LEU A 69 -14.84 12.90 -0.15
C LEU A 69 -15.66 12.07 0.84
N ASN A 70 -15.00 11.44 1.81
CA ASN A 70 -15.65 10.67 2.87
C ASN A 70 -16.58 11.56 3.72
N PHE A 71 -16.09 12.73 4.15
CA PHE A 71 -16.89 13.70 4.88
C PHE A 71 -18.13 14.15 4.08
N LYS A 72 -17.97 14.37 2.78
CA LYS A 72 -19.05 14.75 1.85
C LYS A 72 -19.99 13.60 1.48
N ARG A 73 -19.65 12.35 1.84
CA ARG A 73 -20.34 11.13 1.38
C ARG A 73 -20.43 11.07 -0.15
N LYS A 74 -19.33 11.41 -0.82
CA LYS A 74 -19.19 11.40 -2.29
C LYS A 74 -18.04 10.49 -2.70
N ASN A 75 -18.12 9.97 -3.92
CA ASN A 75 -17.07 9.17 -4.51
C ASN A 75 -16.21 10.03 -5.45
N MET A 76 -14.94 9.64 -5.62
CA MET A 76 -14.03 10.24 -6.61
C MET A 76 -14.63 10.16 -8.02
N LEU A 77 -15.29 9.04 -8.34
CA LEU A 77 -15.96 8.81 -9.63
C LEU A 77 -17.14 9.75 -9.90
N ASP A 78 -17.72 10.37 -8.86
CA ASP A 78 -18.78 11.38 -9.05
C ASP A 78 -18.23 12.65 -9.70
N TYR A 79 -16.92 12.90 -9.57
CA TYR A 79 -16.22 14.09 -10.07
C TYR A 79 -15.29 13.78 -11.23
N ALA A 80 -14.71 12.58 -11.27
CA ALA A 80 -13.77 12.13 -12.28
C ALA A 80 -14.11 10.67 -12.69
N PRO A 81 -15.16 10.49 -13.53
CA PRO A 81 -15.63 9.16 -13.92
C PRO A 81 -14.62 8.37 -14.75
N ASP A 82 -13.82 9.06 -15.57
CA ASP A 82 -12.83 8.45 -16.47
C ASP A 82 -11.40 8.51 -15.91
N VAL A 83 -11.24 8.57 -14.57
CA VAL A 83 -9.92 8.65 -13.96
C VAL A 83 -9.16 7.32 -14.10
N ASP A 84 -8.06 7.34 -14.84
CA ASP A 84 -7.12 6.23 -14.86
C ASP A 84 -6.21 6.33 -13.63
N GLN A 85 -6.59 5.61 -12.57
CA GLN A 85 -5.88 5.62 -11.31
C GLN A 85 -4.86 4.47 -11.24
N GLU A 86 -3.60 4.83 -10.98
CA GLU A 86 -2.53 3.88 -10.71
C GLU A 86 -2.65 3.28 -9.28
N THR A 87 -3.70 2.49 -9.02
CA THR A 87 -4.05 2.03 -7.66
C THR A 87 -2.96 1.22 -6.96
N PHE A 88 -2.19 0.42 -7.72
CA PHE A 88 -1.12 -0.44 -7.19
C PHE A 88 0.29 0.05 -7.52
N LYS A 89 0.44 1.34 -7.85
CA LYS A 89 1.77 1.93 -7.96
C LYS A 89 2.40 2.03 -6.58
N LEU A 90 3.65 1.59 -6.50
CA LEU A 90 4.46 1.59 -5.30
C LEU A 90 5.58 2.62 -5.52
N GLU A 91 5.59 3.68 -4.74
CA GLU A 91 6.60 4.75 -4.81
C GLU A 91 7.62 4.63 -3.68
N PHE A 92 7.19 4.24 -2.47
CA PHE A 92 8.07 4.12 -1.29
C PHE A 92 8.09 2.72 -0.66
N TYR A 93 7.20 1.82 -1.05
CA TYR A 93 7.08 0.50 -0.41
C TYR A 93 8.33 -0.38 -0.58
N ASP A 94 9.06 -0.20 -1.69
CA ASP A 94 10.33 -0.89 -1.90
C ASP A 94 11.37 -0.52 -0.83
N ASP A 95 11.37 0.74 -0.36
CA ASP A 95 12.25 1.18 0.71
C ASP A 95 11.81 0.64 2.07
N VAL A 96 10.51 0.51 2.31
CA VAL A 96 9.99 -0.22 3.50
C VAL A 96 10.53 -1.64 3.55
N MET A 97 10.57 -2.34 2.42
CA MET A 97 11.08 -3.71 2.35
C MET A 97 12.59 -3.77 2.60
N LYS A 98 13.37 -2.79 2.09
CA LYS A 98 14.81 -2.69 2.39
C LYS A 98 15.07 -2.44 3.87
N ILE A 99 14.30 -1.54 4.49
CA ILE A 99 14.41 -1.23 5.92
C ILE A 99 14.05 -2.46 6.76
N LYS A 100 12.97 -3.18 6.42
CA LYS A 100 12.61 -4.45 7.09
C LYS A 100 13.72 -5.49 6.98
N ALA A 101 14.35 -5.64 5.82
CA ALA A 101 15.46 -6.58 5.61
C ALA A 101 16.70 -6.19 6.43
N ARG A 102 17.05 -4.90 6.46
CA ARG A 102 18.14 -4.35 7.29
C ARG A 102 17.90 -4.64 8.77
N ASP A 103 16.68 -4.41 9.25
CA ASP A 103 16.36 -4.58 10.67
C ASP A 103 16.35 -6.07 11.08
N GLN A 104 15.94 -6.96 10.17
CA GLN A 104 16.10 -8.40 10.34
C GLN A 104 17.58 -8.81 10.41
N GLU A 105 18.44 -8.25 9.55
CA GLU A 105 19.89 -8.48 9.60
C GLU A 105 20.46 -8.05 10.95
N TYR A 106 20.16 -6.82 11.41
CA TYR A 106 20.59 -6.34 12.72
C TYR A 106 20.10 -7.22 13.87
N ALA A 107 18.86 -7.71 13.80
CA ALA A 107 18.31 -8.61 14.81
C ALA A 107 19.07 -9.96 14.84
N LEU A 108 19.41 -10.52 13.68
CA LEU A 108 20.15 -11.78 13.56
C LEU A 108 21.59 -11.65 14.06
N LEU A 109 22.29 -10.55 13.72
CA LEU A 109 23.65 -10.29 14.20
C LEU A 109 23.69 -10.13 15.72
N ASN A 110 22.71 -9.42 16.29
CA ASN A 110 22.62 -9.20 17.74
C ASN A 110 22.02 -10.38 18.51
N ALA A 111 21.42 -11.37 17.83
CA ALA A 111 20.84 -12.54 18.47
C ALA A 111 21.87 -13.40 19.22
N HIS A 112 23.13 -13.36 18.79
CA HIS A 112 24.24 -14.07 19.44
C HIS A 112 24.82 -13.35 20.68
N ASN A 113 24.48 -12.07 20.91
CA ASN A 113 24.97 -11.28 22.05
C ASN A 113 24.04 -11.37 23.29
N LYS A 114 23.29 -12.47 23.44
CA LYS A 114 22.43 -12.74 24.61
C LYS A 114 22.98 -13.89 25.46
#